data_AF-A0AAP8MEN6-F1
#
_entry.id   AF-A0AAP8MEN6-F1
#
_cell.length_a   1.000
_cell.length_b   1.000
_cell.length_c   1.000
_cell.angle_alpha   90.00
_cell.angle_beta   90.00
_cell.angle_gamma   90.00
#
_symmetry.space_group_name_H-M   'P 1'
#
loop_
_entity.id
_entity.type
_entity.pdbx_description
1 polymer ?
#
loop_
_entity_poly.entity_id
_entity_poly.type
_entity_poly.pdbx_seq_one_letter_code
_entity_poly.pdbx_strand_id
1 'polypeptide(L)'
;MNWEKKLYGAHTLPFETFASPMVIASANLRDAFEKAERDPISNHNEIVILVVLFLLVVTGVRFTVHPFCFLPRVISDDLSVMYAEDKIVSAFHASRIVALPSFAEVVLVMFSRHLRQLVSALASESVGNLELAAKIQALLTREISREEQILPYFFLLNGSHHAVKLNREAMKKGLAELIDHRLKEFRPQLCQFLLRAGAPRHLVAFQMGHMKGLRPAFSRLNQLTVLEFGLVMQPFLDLYVEELGWDYE
;
A
#
# COMPACT_ATOMS: atom_id res chain seq x y z
N MET A 1 16.34 0.23 24.09
CA MET A 1 16.57 1.20 22.99
C MET A 1 15.28 1.96 22.68
N ASN A 2 15.25 3.30 22.77
CA ASN A 2 14.05 4.10 22.48
C ASN A 2 13.85 4.14 20.95
N TRP A 3 12.84 3.41 20.43
CA TRP A 3 12.58 3.32 18.98
C TRP A 3 12.20 4.69 18.42
N GLU A 4 11.58 5.54 19.26
CA GLU A 4 11.28 6.93 18.95
C GLU A 4 12.56 7.67 18.58
N LYS A 5 13.64 7.58 19.36
CA LYS A 5 14.93 8.24 19.03
C LYS A 5 15.53 7.76 17.70
N LYS A 6 15.23 6.54 17.26
CA LYS A 6 15.72 6.02 15.97
C LYS A 6 14.91 6.54 14.78
N LEU A 7 13.61 6.80 14.96
CA LEU A 7 12.72 7.33 13.91
C LEU A 7 12.63 8.87 13.93
N TYR A 8 12.65 9.51 15.11
CA TYR A 8 12.75 10.96 15.29
C TYR A 8 14.17 11.49 15.06
N GLY A 9 15.19 10.71 15.41
CA GLY A 9 16.59 11.07 15.18
C GLY A 9 17.08 10.74 13.78
N ALA A 10 16.24 10.12 12.93
CA ALA A 10 16.53 10.02 11.51
C ALA A 10 16.42 11.43 10.92
N HIS A 11 17.42 11.86 10.17
CA HIS A 11 17.34 13.10 9.39
C HIS A 11 16.29 12.90 8.29
N THR A 12 15.04 13.22 8.61
CA THR A 12 13.94 13.23 7.65
C THR A 12 13.85 14.58 6.97
N LEU A 13 13.33 14.60 5.75
CA LEU A 13 12.97 15.86 5.09
C LEU A 13 11.94 16.64 5.92
N PRO A 14 11.90 17.98 5.80
CA PRO A 14 10.73 18.76 6.23
C PRO A 14 9.45 18.16 5.65
N PHE A 15 8.36 18.19 6.41
CA PHE A 15 7.12 17.52 6.02
C PHE A 15 6.58 18.09 4.71
N GLU A 16 6.68 19.41 4.51
CA GLU A 16 6.24 20.12 3.33
C GLU A 16 7.02 19.69 2.08
N THR A 17 8.33 19.47 2.23
CA THR A 17 9.19 18.93 1.16
C THR A 17 8.81 17.49 0.82
N PHE A 18 8.37 16.71 1.81
CA PHE A 18 7.89 15.35 1.61
C PHE A 18 6.47 15.30 1.00
N ALA A 19 5.59 16.21 1.41
CA ALA A 19 4.18 16.24 1.03
C ALA A 19 3.97 16.70 -0.40
N SER A 20 4.72 17.70 -0.86
CA SER A 20 4.61 18.25 -2.23
C SER A 20 4.58 17.18 -3.35
N PRO A 21 5.49 16.20 -3.41
CA PRO A 21 5.43 15.16 -4.44
C PRO A 21 4.28 14.16 -4.24
N MET A 22 3.73 14.03 -3.03
CA MET A 22 2.56 13.18 -2.76
C MET A 22 1.28 13.81 -3.31
N VAL A 23 1.16 15.14 -3.24
CA VAL A 23 0.04 15.87 -3.87
C VAL A 23 0.04 15.64 -5.39
N ILE A 24 1.21 15.72 -6.02
CA ILE A 24 1.35 15.43 -7.46
C ILE A 24 1.01 13.97 -7.75
N ALA A 25 1.51 13.03 -6.93
CA ALA A 25 1.20 11.60 -7.09
C ALA A 25 -0.30 11.31 -6.96
N SER A 26 -1.01 12.02 -6.08
CA SER A 26 -2.46 11.93 -5.93
C SER A 26 -3.21 12.35 -7.19
N ALA A 27 -2.88 13.53 -7.72
CA ALA A 27 -3.45 14.03 -8.97
C ALA A 27 -3.16 13.08 -10.15
N ASN A 28 -1.92 12.60 -10.27
CA ASN A 28 -1.54 11.64 -11.31
C ASN A 28 -2.31 10.32 -11.18
N LEU A 29 -2.59 9.83 -9.97
CA LEU A 29 -3.34 8.59 -9.80
C LEU A 29 -4.77 8.74 -10.32
N ARG A 30 -5.41 9.86 -10.01
CA ARG A 30 -6.77 10.18 -10.49
C ARG A 30 -6.80 10.22 -12.02
N ASP A 31 -5.91 10.99 -12.62
CA ASP A 31 -5.77 11.10 -14.09
C ASP A 31 -5.45 9.76 -14.75
N ALA A 32 -4.58 8.94 -14.15
CA ALA A 32 -4.26 7.61 -14.66
C ALA A 32 -5.49 6.68 -14.65
N PHE A 33 -6.32 6.72 -13.60
CA PHE A 33 -7.57 5.96 -13.55
C PHE A 33 -8.58 6.44 -14.60
N GLU A 34 -8.72 7.75 -14.82
CA GLU A 34 -9.60 8.31 -15.85
C GLU A 34 -9.16 7.88 -17.26
N LYS A 35 -7.85 7.96 -17.54
CA LYS A 35 -7.27 7.50 -18.81
C LYS A 35 -7.44 6.00 -19.02
N ALA A 36 -7.35 5.21 -17.95
CA ALA A 36 -7.52 3.76 -18.00
C ALA A 36 -8.95 3.33 -18.40
N GLU A 37 -9.97 4.18 -18.25
CA GLU A 37 -11.31 3.88 -18.75
C GLU A 37 -11.34 3.75 -20.28
N ARG A 38 -10.39 4.38 -20.98
CA ARG A 38 -10.24 4.32 -22.45
C ARG A 38 -9.12 3.37 -22.88
N ASP A 39 -8.02 3.35 -22.14
CA ASP A 39 -6.84 2.53 -22.44
C ASP A 39 -6.26 1.91 -21.16
N PRO A 40 -6.86 0.80 -20.66
CA PRO A 40 -6.43 0.19 -19.40
C PRO A 40 -5.04 -0.45 -19.50
N ILE A 41 -4.58 -0.86 -20.68
CA ILE A 41 -3.28 -1.52 -20.85
C ILE A 41 -2.16 -0.50 -20.72
N SER A 42 -2.24 0.63 -21.43
CA SER A 42 -1.17 1.64 -21.41
C SER A 42 -1.02 2.31 -20.05
N ASN A 43 -2.11 2.47 -19.30
CA ASN A 43 -2.11 3.14 -17.99
C ASN A 43 -1.87 2.20 -16.80
N HIS A 44 -1.84 0.87 -17.02
CA HIS A 44 -1.75 -0.09 -15.92
C HIS A 44 -0.50 0.08 -15.05
N ASN A 45 0.66 0.25 -15.67
CA ASN A 45 1.93 0.35 -14.94
C ASN A 45 1.99 1.58 -14.03
N GLU A 46 1.49 2.71 -14.52
CA GLU A 46 1.43 3.96 -13.74
C GLU A 46 0.50 3.81 -12.54
N ILE A 47 -0.72 3.30 -12.77
CA ILE A 47 -1.68 3.01 -11.70
C ILE A 47 -1.05 2.10 -10.64
N VAL A 48 -0.41 0.99 -11.04
CA VAL A 48 0.21 0.06 -10.08
C VAL A 48 1.28 0.75 -9.24
N ILE A 49 2.14 1.56 -9.86
CA ILE A 49 3.22 2.27 -9.16
C ILE A 49 2.65 3.28 -8.17
N LEU A 50 1.63 4.04 -8.56
CA LEU A 50 1.00 5.06 -7.72
C LEU A 50 0.17 4.46 -6.59
N VAL A 51 -0.58 3.38 -6.84
CA VAL A 51 -1.32 2.66 -5.78
C VAL A 51 -0.35 2.04 -4.77
N VAL A 52 0.75 1.42 -5.23
CA VAL A 52 1.75 0.86 -4.32
C VAL A 52 2.48 1.96 -3.56
N LEU A 53 2.78 3.10 -4.19
CA LEU A 53 3.32 4.27 -3.50
C LEU A 53 2.40 4.72 -2.37
N PHE A 54 1.12 4.94 -2.67
CA PHE A 54 0.11 5.32 -1.69
C PHE A 54 0.10 4.35 -0.50
N LEU A 55 -0.01 3.04 -0.77
CA LEU A 55 -0.01 2.03 0.29
C LEU A 55 1.26 2.05 1.14
N LEU A 56 2.45 2.21 0.54
CA LEU A 56 3.70 2.30 1.30
C LEU A 56 3.75 3.53 2.21
N VAL A 57 3.22 4.65 1.74
CA VAL A 57 3.17 5.92 2.48
C VAL A 57 2.22 5.81 3.68
N VAL A 58 0.99 5.35 3.47
CA VAL A 58 -0.04 5.34 4.53
C VAL A 58 0.13 4.21 5.55
N THR A 59 0.87 3.16 5.20
CA THR A 59 1.09 1.99 6.08
C THR A 59 2.48 1.97 6.72
N GLY A 60 3.39 2.78 6.19
CA GLY A 60 4.81 2.76 6.53
C GLY A 60 5.48 1.40 6.25
N VAL A 61 4.87 0.51 5.46
CA VAL A 61 5.47 -0.79 5.11
C VAL A 61 6.74 -0.57 4.32
N ARG A 62 7.76 -1.38 4.62
CA ARG A 62 9.02 -1.30 3.90
C ARG A 62 8.87 -1.94 2.53
N PHE A 63 9.48 -1.33 1.53
CA PHE A 63 9.55 -1.94 0.20
C PHE A 63 10.40 -3.23 0.23
N THR A 64 9.74 -4.37 0.18
CA THR A 64 10.31 -5.72 0.05
C THR A 64 10.24 -6.21 -1.41
N VAL A 65 10.61 -7.47 -1.66
CA VAL A 65 10.39 -8.12 -2.96
C VAL A 65 8.91 -8.48 -3.06
N HIS A 66 8.17 -7.81 -3.94
CA HIS A 66 6.71 -7.92 -4.12
C HIS A 66 5.88 -7.35 -2.96
N PRO A 67 5.89 -6.02 -2.75
CA PRO A 67 5.06 -5.41 -1.73
C PRO A 67 3.58 -5.76 -1.97
N PHE A 68 2.88 -6.14 -0.90
CA PHE A 68 1.44 -6.42 -0.92
C PHE A 68 1.00 -7.47 -1.95
N CYS A 69 1.87 -8.43 -2.27
CA CYS A 69 1.59 -9.45 -3.28
C CYS A 69 0.31 -10.27 -3.01
N PHE A 70 -0.02 -10.49 -1.73
CA PHE A 70 -1.18 -11.25 -1.27
C PHE A 70 -2.31 -10.35 -0.76
N LEU A 71 -2.35 -9.06 -1.15
CA LEU A 71 -3.25 -8.05 -0.57
C LEU A 71 -4.71 -8.52 -0.39
N PRO A 72 -5.39 -9.13 -1.38
CA PRO A 72 -6.79 -9.51 -1.23
C PRO A 72 -7.09 -10.46 -0.08
N ARG A 73 -6.08 -11.20 0.41
CA ARG A 73 -6.20 -12.18 1.51
C ARG A 73 -5.84 -11.61 2.86
N VAL A 74 -5.04 -10.55 2.88
CA VAL A 74 -4.46 -10.00 4.09
C VAL A 74 -5.14 -8.71 4.52
N ILE A 75 -6.05 -8.17 3.70
CA ILE A 75 -6.87 -7.01 4.03
C ILE A 75 -8.23 -7.45 4.60
N SER A 76 -8.76 -6.69 5.55
CA SER A 76 -10.10 -6.91 6.10
C SER A 76 -11.20 -6.69 5.05
N ASP A 77 -12.42 -7.14 5.35
CA ASP A 77 -13.58 -6.98 4.46
C ASP A 77 -14.02 -5.51 4.34
N ASP A 78 -13.89 -4.75 5.42
CA ASP A 78 -14.17 -3.31 5.49
C ASP A 78 -12.99 -2.43 5.02
N LEU A 79 -11.90 -3.04 4.53
CA LEU A 79 -10.69 -2.37 4.05
C LEU A 79 -10.05 -1.40 5.07
N SER A 80 -10.38 -1.50 6.36
CA SER A 80 -9.89 -0.62 7.42
C SER A 80 -8.54 -1.06 8.01
N VAL A 81 -8.17 -2.33 7.86
CA VAL A 81 -6.92 -2.89 8.36
C VAL A 81 -6.35 -3.92 7.39
N MET A 82 -5.03 -4.11 7.43
CA MET A 82 -4.39 -5.22 6.73
C MET A 82 -3.24 -5.84 7.53
N TYR A 83 -2.94 -7.08 7.21
CA TYR A 83 -1.81 -7.83 7.71
C TYR A 83 -0.62 -7.67 6.75
N ALA A 84 0.31 -6.80 7.12
CA ALA A 84 1.49 -6.50 6.34
C ALA A 84 2.66 -7.42 6.71
N GLU A 85 3.27 -8.07 5.73
CA GLU A 85 4.54 -8.76 5.90
C GLU A 85 5.71 -7.74 5.84
N ASP A 86 6.63 -7.78 6.81
CA ASP A 86 7.87 -6.98 6.83
C ASP A 86 9.09 -7.92 6.78
N LYS A 87 10.30 -7.37 6.87
CA LYS A 87 11.56 -8.12 6.83
C LYS A 87 11.54 -9.22 7.91
N ILE A 88 11.64 -10.48 7.47
CA ILE A 88 11.74 -11.65 8.34
C ILE A 88 13.09 -11.60 9.06
N VAL A 89 13.11 -10.99 10.24
CA VAL A 89 14.24 -11.08 11.19
C VAL A 89 13.97 -12.21 12.20
N SER A 90 12.70 -12.53 12.45
CA SER A 90 12.22 -13.74 13.14
C SER A 90 10.72 -13.95 12.82
N ALA A 91 10.16 -15.12 13.12
CA ALA A 91 8.75 -15.43 12.89
C ALA A 91 7.78 -14.42 13.56
N PHE A 92 8.16 -13.87 14.71
CA PHE A 92 7.38 -12.85 15.43
C PHE A 92 7.46 -11.44 14.82
N HIS A 93 8.43 -11.18 13.95
CA HIS A 93 8.59 -9.89 13.25
C HIS A 93 8.27 -10.00 11.76
N ALA A 94 7.83 -11.16 11.30
CA ALA A 94 7.53 -11.42 9.90
C ALA A 94 6.35 -10.57 9.42
N SER A 95 5.47 -10.14 10.33
CA SER A 95 4.22 -9.52 9.98
C SER A 95 3.65 -8.65 11.11
N ARG A 96 2.80 -7.71 10.74
CA ARG A 96 2.04 -6.87 11.68
C ARG A 96 0.69 -6.49 11.08
N ILE A 97 -0.25 -6.15 11.95
CA ILE A 97 -1.47 -5.46 11.53
C ILE A 97 -1.15 -3.98 11.40
N VAL A 98 -1.67 -3.36 10.35
CA VAL A 98 -1.65 -1.92 10.12
C VAL A 98 -3.07 -1.46 9.85
N ALA A 99 -3.43 -0.31 10.45
CA ALA A 99 -4.64 0.40 10.10
C ALA A 99 -4.45 1.13 8.76
N LEU A 100 -5.55 1.30 8.05
CA LEU A 100 -5.63 1.99 6.77
C LEU A 100 -6.50 3.25 6.93
N PRO A 101 -6.16 4.34 6.20
CA PRO A 101 -7.05 5.47 6.06
C PRO A 101 -8.31 5.03 5.29
N SER A 102 -9.41 5.71 5.53
CA SER A 102 -10.69 5.54 4.83
C SER A 102 -10.51 5.68 3.30
N PHE A 103 -9.60 6.55 2.85
CA PHE A 103 -9.31 6.74 1.43
C PHE A 103 -8.65 5.51 0.76
N ALA A 104 -8.05 4.61 1.54
CA ALA A 104 -7.53 3.35 1.00
C ALA A 104 -8.62 2.46 0.43
N GLU A 105 -9.84 2.52 1.00
CA GLU A 105 -11.01 1.82 0.46
C GLU A 105 -11.26 2.25 -0.99
N VAL A 106 -11.31 3.56 -1.23
CA VAL A 106 -11.54 4.18 -2.54
C VAL A 106 -10.48 3.72 -3.53
N VAL A 107 -9.20 3.88 -3.19
CA VAL A 107 -8.08 3.51 -4.06
C VAL A 107 -8.12 2.02 -4.44
N LEU A 108 -8.41 1.14 -3.48
CA LEU A 108 -8.44 -0.30 -3.71
C LEU A 108 -9.66 -0.76 -4.50
N VAL A 109 -10.82 -0.12 -4.28
CA VAL A 109 -12.02 -0.36 -5.11
C VAL A 109 -11.78 0.10 -6.54
N MET A 110 -11.19 1.28 -6.74
CA MET A 110 -10.82 1.78 -8.07
C MET A 110 -9.80 0.86 -8.75
N PHE A 111 -8.80 0.37 -8.02
CA PHE A 111 -7.83 -0.58 -8.55
C PHE A 111 -8.47 -1.92 -8.94
N SER A 112 -9.38 -2.45 -8.11
CA SER A 112 -10.15 -3.66 -8.44
C SER A 112 -11.00 -3.48 -9.70
N ARG A 113 -11.65 -2.31 -9.85
CA ARG A 113 -12.39 -1.94 -11.07
C ARG A 113 -11.47 -1.89 -12.29
N HIS A 114 -10.31 -1.26 -12.16
CA HIS A 114 -9.28 -1.22 -13.20
C HIS A 114 -8.83 -2.62 -13.62
N LEU A 115 -8.59 -3.53 -12.68
CA LEU A 115 -8.23 -4.91 -13.00
C LEU A 115 -9.31 -5.63 -13.83
N ARG A 116 -10.60 -5.37 -13.59
CA ARG A 116 -11.71 -5.90 -14.41
C ARG A 116 -11.71 -5.32 -15.83
N GLN A 117 -11.43 -4.04 -15.98
CA GLN A 117 -11.27 -3.39 -17.28
C GLN A 117 -10.08 -4.00 -18.03
N LEU A 118 -8.96 -4.20 -17.33
CA LEU A 118 -7.76 -4.81 -17.89
C LEU A 118 -7.99 -6.26 -18.35
N VAL A 119 -8.74 -7.06 -17.59
CA VAL A 119 -9.17 -8.42 -18.01
C VAL A 119 -9.88 -8.35 -19.36
N SER A 120 -10.85 -7.44 -19.48
CA SER A 120 -11.64 -7.28 -20.71
C SER A 120 -10.78 -6.84 -21.90
N ALA A 121 -9.86 -5.88 -21.69
CA ALA A 121 -8.96 -5.40 -22.73
C ALA A 121 -7.95 -6.45 -23.18
N LEU A 122 -7.35 -7.21 -22.26
CA LEU A 122 -6.42 -8.29 -22.58
C LEU A 122 -7.10 -9.45 -23.32
N ALA A 123 -8.36 -9.73 -22.98
CA ALA A 123 -9.15 -10.78 -23.62
C ALA A 123 -9.77 -10.38 -24.97
N SER A 124 -9.68 -9.10 -25.35
CA SER A 124 -10.20 -8.62 -26.63
C SER A 124 -9.46 -9.27 -27.82
N GLU A 125 -10.12 -9.32 -28.98
CA GLU A 125 -9.55 -9.91 -30.21
C GLU A 125 -8.25 -9.24 -30.65
N SER A 126 -8.07 -7.94 -30.37
CA SER A 126 -6.87 -7.20 -30.77
C SER A 126 -5.63 -7.56 -29.95
N VAL A 127 -5.80 -8.00 -28.70
CA VAL A 127 -4.70 -8.35 -27.79
C VAL A 127 -4.56 -9.86 -27.62
N GLY A 128 -5.67 -10.59 -27.44
CA GLY A 128 -5.72 -12.05 -27.41
C GLY A 128 -4.98 -12.73 -26.25
N ASN A 129 -4.66 -12.02 -25.17
CA ASN A 129 -3.93 -12.57 -24.02
C ASN A 129 -4.87 -13.19 -22.98
N LEU A 130 -5.56 -14.25 -23.38
CA LEU A 130 -6.56 -14.95 -22.54
C LEU A 130 -5.95 -15.55 -21.27
N GLU A 131 -4.71 -16.02 -21.32
CA GLU A 131 -4.03 -16.62 -20.16
C GLU A 131 -3.82 -15.60 -19.04
N LEU A 132 -3.31 -14.41 -19.38
CA LEU A 132 -3.12 -13.36 -18.38
C LEU A 132 -4.46 -12.82 -17.87
N ALA A 133 -5.44 -12.65 -18.75
CA ALA A 133 -6.79 -12.24 -18.37
C ALA A 133 -7.39 -13.20 -17.33
N ALA A 134 -7.28 -14.52 -17.54
CA ALA A 134 -7.74 -15.53 -16.60
C ALA A 134 -7.00 -15.45 -15.26
N LYS A 135 -5.68 -15.27 -15.26
CA LYS A 135 -4.88 -15.11 -14.03
C LYS A 135 -5.30 -13.88 -13.23
N ILE A 136 -5.58 -12.75 -13.89
CA ILE A 136 -6.04 -11.52 -13.23
C ILE A 136 -7.46 -11.70 -12.67
N GLN A 137 -8.36 -12.31 -13.44
CA GLN A 137 -9.72 -12.60 -12.98
C GLN A 137 -9.71 -13.44 -11.70
N ALA A 138 -8.79 -14.39 -11.62
CA ALA A 138 -8.64 -15.26 -10.47
C ALA A 138 -8.08 -14.49 -9.24
N LEU A 139 -7.29 -13.41 -9.42
CA LEU A 139 -6.88 -12.53 -8.30
C LEU A 139 -8.04 -11.74 -7.69
N LEU A 140 -9.13 -11.56 -8.45
CA LEU A 140 -10.31 -10.83 -7.98
C LEU A 140 -11.24 -11.73 -7.14
N THR A 141 -11.08 -13.04 -7.20
CA THR A 141 -11.79 -13.99 -6.35
C THR A 141 -10.85 -14.32 -5.17
N ARG A 142 -11.26 -14.01 -3.92
CA ARG A 142 -10.45 -14.26 -2.71
C ARG A 142 -10.21 -15.75 -2.39
N GLU A 143 -10.47 -16.64 -3.36
CA GLU A 143 -10.64 -18.08 -3.21
C GLU A 143 -9.38 -18.88 -3.50
N ILE A 144 -8.43 -18.33 -4.27
CA ILE A 144 -7.15 -19.00 -4.56
C ILE A 144 -6.39 -19.23 -3.24
N SER A 145 -5.57 -20.28 -3.08
CA SER A 145 -4.62 -20.45 -1.95
C SER A 145 -3.26 -19.77 -2.19
N ARG A 146 -2.41 -19.57 -1.16
CA ARG A 146 -1.16 -18.81 -1.33
C ARG A 146 -0.23 -19.50 -2.33
N GLU A 147 -0.28 -20.83 -2.31
CA GLU A 147 0.48 -21.75 -3.15
C GLU A 147 -0.01 -21.74 -4.60
N GLU A 148 -1.30 -21.50 -4.82
CA GLU A 148 -1.92 -21.42 -6.15
C GLU A 148 -1.82 -20.02 -6.78
N GLN A 149 -1.46 -18.99 -6.01
CA GLN A 149 -1.34 -17.63 -6.53
C GLN A 149 -0.04 -17.43 -7.32
N ILE A 150 -0.12 -17.61 -8.63
CA ILE A 150 1.00 -17.47 -9.56
C ILE A 150 1.35 -15.99 -9.84
N LEU A 151 0.35 -15.11 -9.84
CA LEU A 151 0.49 -13.69 -10.18
C LEU A 151 0.46 -12.83 -8.89
N PRO A 152 1.45 -11.96 -8.62
CA PRO A 152 1.35 -10.99 -7.53
C PRO A 152 0.18 -10.03 -7.77
N TYR A 153 -0.51 -9.60 -6.71
CA TYR A 153 -1.63 -8.65 -6.85
C TYR A 153 -1.23 -7.35 -7.56
N PHE A 154 -0.03 -6.86 -7.25
CA PHE A 154 0.61 -5.76 -7.97
C PHE A 154 1.69 -6.31 -8.91
N PHE A 155 1.41 -6.25 -10.22
CA PHE A 155 2.31 -6.63 -11.30
C PHE A 155 2.40 -5.49 -12.31
N LEU A 156 3.36 -5.57 -13.23
CA LEU A 156 3.49 -4.63 -14.34
C LEU A 156 3.32 -5.39 -15.66
N LEU A 157 3.04 -4.68 -16.75
CA LEU A 157 3.06 -5.20 -18.11
C LEU A 157 4.35 -4.79 -18.81
N ASN A 158 4.96 -5.72 -19.54
CA ASN A 158 6.02 -5.38 -20.49
C ASN A 158 5.45 -4.96 -21.85
N GLY A 159 6.32 -4.58 -22.79
CA GLY A 159 5.91 -4.15 -24.14
C GLY A 159 5.24 -5.23 -24.99
N SER A 160 5.18 -6.48 -24.51
CA SER A 160 4.43 -7.57 -25.14
C SER A 160 3.21 -7.99 -24.31
N HIS A 161 2.75 -7.12 -23.41
CA HIS A 161 1.60 -7.32 -22.52
C HIS A 161 1.70 -8.57 -21.63
N HIS A 162 2.91 -9.01 -21.29
CA HIS A 162 3.12 -10.05 -20.30
C HIS A 162 3.33 -9.45 -18.91
N ALA A 163 2.80 -10.13 -17.90
CA ALA A 163 3.02 -9.75 -16.52
C ALA A 163 4.50 -9.90 -16.13
N VAL A 164 5.07 -8.85 -15.57
CA VAL A 164 6.39 -8.81 -14.96
C VAL A 164 6.26 -8.34 -13.52
N LYS A 165 7.23 -8.77 -12.72
CA LYS A 165 7.26 -8.49 -11.29
C LYS A 165 7.53 -7.01 -11.02
N LEU A 166 6.70 -6.39 -10.17
CA LEU A 166 7.04 -5.10 -9.57
C LEU A 166 8.25 -5.28 -8.65
N ASN A 167 9.33 -4.58 -8.95
CA ASN A 167 10.57 -4.61 -8.19
C ASN A 167 11.03 -3.18 -7.85
N ARG A 168 12.11 -3.06 -7.07
CA ARG A 168 12.61 -1.78 -6.59
C ARG A 168 13.06 -0.85 -7.72
N GLU A 169 13.68 -1.39 -8.77
CA GLU A 169 14.16 -0.59 -9.90
C GLU A 169 12.99 -0.08 -10.75
N ALA A 170 11.95 -0.89 -10.94
CA ALA A 170 10.73 -0.46 -11.60
C ALA A 170 10.02 0.67 -10.83
N MET A 171 9.91 0.54 -9.50
CA MET A 171 9.38 1.63 -8.66
C MET A 171 10.23 2.89 -8.74
N LYS A 172 11.56 2.78 -8.66
CA LYS A 172 12.43 3.95 -8.80
C LYS A 172 12.23 4.63 -10.15
N LYS A 173 12.20 3.86 -11.23
CA LYS A 173 12.00 4.38 -12.58
C LYS A 173 10.66 5.13 -12.71
N GLY A 174 9.56 4.52 -12.28
CA GLY A 174 8.24 5.16 -12.37
C GLY A 174 8.05 6.34 -11.43
N LEU A 175 8.86 6.43 -10.37
CA LEU A 175 8.80 7.54 -9.42
C LEU A 175 9.89 8.60 -9.63
N ALA A 176 10.74 8.46 -10.65
CA ALA A 176 11.95 9.29 -10.81
C ALA A 176 11.65 10.79 -10.92
N GLU A 177 10.51 11.14 -11.51
CA GLU A 177 10.07 12.53 -11.67
C GLU A 177 9.30 13.06 -10.44
N LEU A 178 8.79 12.16 -9.60
CA LEU A 178 7.97 12.51 -8.44
C LEU A 178 8.81 12.65 -7.17
N ILE A 179 9.66 11.67 -6.87
CA ILE A 179 10.40 11.65 -5.62
C ILE A 179 11.81 11.11 -5.83
N ASP A 180 12.78 11.77 -5.19
CA ASP A 180 14.22 11.43 -5.17
C ASP A 180 14.48 10.09 -4.45
N HIS A 181 13.89 9.00 -4.94
CA HIS A 181 14.09 7.58 -4.61
C HIS A 181 14.15 7.21 -3.10
N ARG A 182 13.75 8.10 -2.21
CA ARG A 182 13.86 7.99 -0.75
C ARG A 182 12.68 7.22 -0.15
N LEU A 183 12.40 6.02 -0.66
CA LEU A 183 11.35 5.11 -0.14
C LEU A 183 11.49 4.81 1.37
N LYS A 184 12.67 5.04 1.94
CA LYS A 184 12.94 4.87 3.38
C LYS A 184 12.31 5.96 4.24
N GLU A 185 11.96 7.12 3.67
CA GLU A 185 11.41 8.28 4.38
C GLU A 185 9.94 8.08 4.76
N PHE A 186 9.19 7.26 4.02
CA PHE A 186 7.74 7.10 4.19
C PHE A 186 7.35 6.70 5.61
N ARG A 187 8.02 5.68 6.14
CA ARG A 187 7.76 5.17 7.50
C ARG A 187 8.11 6.20 8.59
N PRO A 188 9.30 6.81 8.61
CA PRO A 188 9.60 7.92 9.52
C PRO A 188 8.62 9.08 9.42
N GLN A 189 8.22 9.51 8.22
CA GLN A 189 7.29 10.62 8.02
C GLN A 189 5.92 10.31 8.63
N LEU A 190 5.34 9.15 8.30
CA LEU A 190 4.09 8.67 8.90
C LEU A 190 4.20 8.61 10.43
N CYS A 191 5.28 8.01 10.95
CA CYS A 191 5.48 7.89 12.39
C CYS A 191 5.55 9.25 13.10
N GLN A 192 6.31 10.20 12.55
CA GLN A 192 6.45 11.53 13.13
C GLN A 192 5.13 12.29 13.07
N PHE A 193 4.41 12.19 11.95
CA PHE A 193 3.12 12.82 11.77
C PHE A 193 2.11 12.31 12.82
N LEU A 194 1.91 11.00 12.90
CA LEU A 194 0.97 10.39 13.85
C LEU A 194 1.21 10.85 15.30
N LEU A 195 2.48 10.91 15.71
CA LEU A 195 2.84 11.34 17.06
C LEU A 195 2.62 12.83 17.29
N ARG A 196 2.88 13.69 16.29
CA ARG A 196 2.58 15.14 16.37
C ARG A 196 1.08 15.39 16.41
N ALA A 197 0.30 14.62 15.65
CA ALA A 197 -1.16 14.69 15.63
C ALA A 197 -1.82 14.16 16.92
N GLY A 198 -1.04 13.60 17.86
CA GLY A 198 -1.53 13.15 19.16
C GLY A 198 -2.01 11.69 19.19
N ALA A 199 -1.70 10.88 18.18
CA ALA A 199 -2.05 9.47 18.18
C ALA A 199 -1.43 8.74 19.38
N PRO A 200 -2.14 7.77 20.01
CA PRO A 200 -1.61 7.05 21.15
C PRO A 200 -0.28 6.35 20.83
N ARG A 201 0.78 6.73 21.55
CA ARG A 201 2.16 6.27 21.26
C ARG A 201 2.31 4.76 21.12
N HIS A 202 1.59 4.00 21.95
CA HIS A 202 1.63 2.53 21.92
C HIS A 202 1.00 1.95 20.65
N LEU A 203 -0.02 2.61 20.09
CA LEU A 203 -0.64 2.23 18.81
C LEU A 203 0.21 2.66 17.62
N VAL A 204 0.89 3.82 17.70
CA VAL A 204 1.89 4.19 16.69
C VAL A 204 3.04 3.19 16.69
N ALA A 205 3.53 2.78 17.85
CA ALA A 205 4.54 1.71 17.94
C ALA A 205 4.03 0.41 17.29
N PHE A 206 2.75 0.09 17.47
CA PHE A 206 2.14 -1.08 16.86
C PHE A 206 2.04 -0.97 15.33
N GLN A 207 1.50 0.14 14.79
CA GLN A 207 1.49 0.47 13.36
C GLN A 207 2.91 0.39 12.76
N MET A 208 3.92 0.81 13.53
CA MET A 208 5.34 0.77 13.17
C MET A 208 6.03 -0.55 13.56
N GLY A 209 5.33 -1.65 13.83
CA GLY A 209 5.94 -2.94 14.12
C GLY A 209 7.01 -2.92 15.22
N HIS A 210 6.89 -1.98 16.16
CA HIS A 210 7.80 -1.75 17.29
C HIS A 210 7.18 -2.23 18.60
N MET A 211 6.61 -3.42 18.55
CA MET A 211 6.13 -4.15 19.72
C MET A 211 7.31 -4.60 20.59
N LYS A 212 7.34 -4.15 21.85
CA LYS A 212 8.33 -4.60 22.82
C LYS A 212 7.70 -5.58 23.81
N GLY A 213 8.23 -6.79 23.88
CA GLY A 213 7.94 -7.78 24.92
C GLY A 213 7.11 -8.98 24.46
N LEU A 214 6.87 -9.91 25.39
CA LEU A 214 6.12 -11.15 25.20
C LEU A 214 4.59 -10.97 25.16
N ARG A 215 4.09 -9.72 25.21
CA ARG A 215 2.65 -9.43 25.22
C ARG A 215 2.20 -9.10 23.80
N PRO A 216 1.36 -9.96 23.18
CA PRO A 216 0.78 -9.65 21.89
C PRO A 216 -0.09 -8.39 21.99
N ALA A 217 -0.17 -7.62 20.90
CA ALA A 217 -0.97 -6.38 20.85
C ALA A 217 -2.44 -6.71 21.08
N PHE A 218 -2.85 -7.87 20.58
CA PHE A 218 -4.17 -8.44 20.70
C PHE A 218 -4.06 -9.72 21.53
N SER A 219 -4.44 -9.65 22.79
CA SER A 219 -4.42 -10.81 23.69
C SER A 219 -5.46 -10.65 24.78
N ARG A 220 -5.75 -11.72 25.54
CA ARG A 220 -6.65 -11.63 26.72
C ARG A 220 -6.24 -10.55 27.73
N LEU A 221 -4.99 -10.10 27.72
CA LEU A 221 -4.45 -9.10 28.63
C LEU A 221 -4.46 -7.68 28.05
N ASN A 222 -4.81 -7.52 26.77
CA ASN A 222 -4.90 -6.23 26.10
C ASN A 222 -6.26 -6.16 25.40
N GLN A 223 -7.17 -5.35 25.96
CA GLN A 223 -8.59 -5.37 25.58
C GLN A 223 -8.88 -4.79 24.19
N LEU A 224 -7.89 -4.16 23.55
CA LEU A 224 -8.04 -3.65 22.20
C LEU A 224 -8.18 -4.82 21.23
N THR A 225 -9.23 -4.79 20.41
CA THR A 225 -9.44 -5.67 19.27
C THR A 225 -8.78 -5.10 18.01
N VAL A 226 -8.64 -5.93 16.98
CA VAL A 226 -8.10 -5.49 15.68
C VAL A 226 -8.96 -4.37 15.07
N LEU A 227 -10.28 -4.49 15.20
CA LEU A 227 -11.22 -3.49 14.70
C LEU A 227 -11.10 -2.18 15.47
N GLU A 228 -11.07 -2.22 16.80
CA GLU A 228 -10.89 -1.01 17.62
C GLU A 228 -9.54 -0.33 17.32
N PHE A 229 -8.49 -1.11 17.05
CA PHE A 229 -7.22 -0.54 16.60
C PHE A 229 -7.38 0.24 15.29
N GLY A 230 -8.07 -0.33 14.29
CA GLY A 230 -8.40 0.36 13.04
C GLY A 230 -9.14 1.66 13.31
N LEU A 231 -10.25 1.59 14.05
CA LEU A 231 -11.10 2.74 14.37
C LEU A 231 -10.38 3.86 15.12
N VAL A 232 -9.48 3.53 16.05
CA VAL A 232 -8.73 4.55 16.81
C VAL A 232 -7.65 5.21 15.95
N MET A 233 -7.02 4.45 15.04
CA MET A 233 -5.93 4.98 14.21
C MET A 233 -6.42 5.72 12.96
N GLN A 234 -7.56 5.32 12.40
CA GLN A 234 -8.08 5.82 11.13
C GLN A 234 -8.21 7.35 11.07
N PRO A 235 -8.74 8.07 12.09
CA PRO A 235 -8.82 9.54 12.02
C PRO A 235 -7.46 10.24 11.86
N PHE A 236 -6.40 9.69 12.47
CA PHE A 236 -5.04 10.24 12.32
C PHE A 236 -4.43 9.91 10.97
N LEU A 237 -4.81 8.77 10.37
CA LEU A 237 -4.39 8.37 9.04
C LEU A 237 -5.14 9.18 7.96
N ASP A 238 -6.43 9.46 8.17
CA ASP A 238 -7.22 10.30 7.28
C ASP A 238 -6.66 11.72 7.25
N LEU A 239 -6.37 12.31 8.41
CA LEU A 239 -5.70 13.61 8.49
C LEU A 239 -4.32 13.59 7.78
N TYR A 240 -3.55 12.50 7.93
CA TYR A 240 -2.26 12.37 7.24
C TYR A 240 -2.42 12.37 5.73
N VAL A 241 -3.44 11.67 5.24
CA VAL A 241 -3.69 11.51 3.81
C VAL A 241 -4.24 12.78 3.18
N GLU A 242 -5.09 13.51 3.90
CA GLU A 242 -5.56 14.86 3.55
C GLU A 242 -4.39 15.85 3.40
N GLU A 243 -3.47 15.88 4.37
CA GLU A 243 -2.26 16.73 4.33
C GLU A 243 -1.30 16.37 3.18
N LEU A 244 -1.41 15.15 2.64
CA LEU A 244 -0.67 14.71 1.46
C LEU A 244 -1.42 14.94 0.15
N GLY A 245 -2.61 15.55 0.20
CA GLY A 245 -3.44 15.88 -0.97
C GLY A 245 -4.18 14.69 -1.58
N TRP A 246 -4.41 13.63 -0.82
CA TRP A 246 -5.34 12.58 -1.26
C TRP A 246 -6.68 12.79 -0.57
N ASP A 247 -7.65 13.23 -1.35
CA ASP A 247 -8.99 13.56 -0.90
C ASP A 247 -10.05 12.85 -1.73
N TYR A 248 -11.28 12.91 -1.23
CA TYR A 248 -12.47 12.29 -1.83
C TYR A 248 -13.11 13.12 -2.95
N GLU A 249 -12.54 14.27 -3.31
CA GLU A 249 -13.14 15.22 -4.27
C GLU A 249 -13.00 14.77 -5.72
#